data_AF-A0A0C9S889-F1
#
_entry.id   AF-A0A0C9S889-F1
#
_cell.length_a   1.000
_cell.length_b   1.000
_cell.length_c   1.000
_cell.angle_alpha   90.00
_cell.angle_beta   90.00
_cell.angle_gamma   90.00
#
_symmetry.space_group_name_H-M   'P 1'
#
loop_
_entity.id
_entity.type
_entity.pdbx_description
1 polymer ?
#
loop_
_entity_poly.entity_id
_entity_poly.type
_entity_poly.pdbx_seq_one_letter_code
_entity_poly.pdbx_strand_id
1 'polypeptide(L)'
;MATQIKPGHSESGNEKREMMTRVKEGPSSTRFFIPVEFVLRAAAMGATLAAAIVMVTSKQTVLVPVPVFSNSPPILLPLPSKYHYSPAFVYFVVANAVACGYALLSIIIITCKLKGSVSSVFSAWLLSITDLVMVALVLSGASAATAIGYVGWKGNSHLNWGKVCNIYDTFCIRVAAAVVVSFIGIIVFIVLILMSVSTLYQHTKVR
;
A
#
# COMPACT_ATOMS: atom_id res chain seq x y z
N MET A 1 -22.74 -57.26 50.97
CA MET A 1 -21.29 -57.43 50.72
C MET A 1 -21.11 -57.60 49.22
N ALA A 2 -20.20 -56.84 48.63
CA ALA A 2 -20.14 -56.57 47.19
C ALA A 2 -19.69 -57.77 46.33
N THR A 3 -20.18 -57.83 45.10
CA THR A 3 -19.37 -58.26 43.95
C THR A 3 -19.89 -57.55 42.70
N GLN A 4 -19.05 -56.75 42.05
CA GLN A 4 -19.31 -56.20 40.71
C GLN A 4 -18.19 -56.66 39.77
N ILE A 5 -18.64 -56.96 38.56
CA ILE A 5 -17.98 -57.65 37.46
C ILE A 5 -17.21 -56.65 36.58
N LYS A 6 -16.12 -57.11 35.97
CA LYS A 6 -15.21 -56.39 35.05
C LYS A 6 -15.71 -56.56 33.58
N PRO A 7 -15.01 -56.02 32.56
CA PRO A 7 -15.00 -54.67 31.99
C PRO A 7 -15.61 -54.62 30.56
N GLY A 8 -15.70 -53.42 29.98
CA GLY A 8 -15.62 -53.26 28.53
C GLY A 8 -16.41 -52.07 28.00
N HIS A 9 -15.72 -50.98 27.64
CA HIS A 9 -15.66 -50.44 26.27
C HIS A 9 -15.02 -49.04 26.32
N SER A 10 -13.74 -48.94 25.94
CA SER A 10 -12.98 -47.69 25.88
C SER A 10 -12.17 -47.64 24.59
N GLU A 11 -12.84 -47.75 23.44
CA GLU A 11 -12.19 -47.63 22.11
C GLU A 11 -12.55 -46.32 21.39
N SER A 12 -13.75 -45.76 21.57
CA SER A 12 -14.17 -44.53 20.87
C SER A 12 -13.45 -43.25 21.36
N GLY A 13 -12.87 -43.27 22.57
CA GLY A 13 -12.18 -42.12 23.16
C GLY A 13 -10.76 -41.89 22.63
N ASN A 14 -10.12 -42.91 22.06
CA ASN A 14 -8.71 -42.81 21.65
C ASN A 14 -8.58 -42.22 20.24
N GLU A 15 -9.48 -42.57 19.31
CA GLU A 15 -9.49 -42.01 17.95
C GLU A 15 -9.79 -40.50 17.93
N LYS A 16 -10.70 -40.04 18.80
CA LYS A 16 -10.96 -38.60 18.98
C LYS A 16 -9.77 -37.86 19.61
N ARG A 17 -9.01 -38.51 20.50
CA ARG A 17 -7.77 -37.94 21.04
C ARG A 17 -6.68 -37.85 19.99
N GLU A 18 -6.60 -38.81 19.06
CA GLU A 18 -5.62 -38.78 17.97
C GLU A 18 -5.97 -37.74 16.89
N MET A 19 -7.25 -37.53 16.58
CA MET A 19 -7.67 -36.49 15.63
C MET A 19 -7.54 -35.08 16.23
N MET A 20 -7.75 -34.93 17.54
CA MET A 20 -7.61 -33.64 18.25
C MET A 20 -6.15 -33.33 18.65
N THR A 21 -5.25 -34.32 18.66
CA THR A 21 -3.79 -34.12 18.77
C THR A 21 -3.09 -33.92 17.41
N ARG A 22 -3.84 -34.01 16.30
CA ARG A 22 -3.34 -33.72 14.94
C ARG A 22 -3.70 -32.34 14.40
N VAL A 23 -4.24 -31.41 15.21
CA VAL A 23 -3.92 -29.99 14.97
C VAL A 23 -2.52 -29.78 15.52
N LYS A 24 -1.54 -30.25 14.74
CA LYS A 24 -0.16 -29.85 14.88
C LYS A 24 -0.17 -28.35 14.60
N GLU A 25 -0.40 -27.53 15.62
CA GLU A 25 0.10 -26.15 15.64
C GLU A 25 1.61 -26.28 15.66
N GLY A 26 2.16 -26.59 14.48
CA GLY A 26 3.58 -26.73 14.32
C GLY A 26 4.22 -25.38 14.62
N PRO A 27 5.46 -25.36 15.14
CA PRO A 27 6.36 -24.20 15.08
C PRO A 27 6.69 -23.73 13.63
N SER A 28 5.84 -24.08 12.65
CA SER A 28 5.99 -23.90 11.20
C SER A 28 5.21 -22.71 10.65
N SER A 29 4.09 -22.32 11.26
CA SER A 29 3.21 -21.27 10.69
C SER A 29 3.88 -19.89 10.74
N THR A 30 4.38 -19.49 11.91
CA THR A 30 5.08 -18.20 12.11
C THR A 30 6.36 -18.06 11.27
N ARG A 31 7.04 -19.18 10.96
CA ARG A 31 8.28 -19.17 10.15
C ARG A 31 8.03 -18.94 8.66
N PHE A 32 6.86 -19.30 8.15
CA PHE A 32 6.47 -19.03 6.76
C PHE A 32 5.90 -17.61 6.57
N PHE A 33 5.29 -17.03 7.61
CA PHE A 33 4.75 -15.66 7.52
C PHE A 33 5.83 -14.59 7.43
N ILE A 34 6.99 -14.78 8.07
CA ILE A 34 8.11 -13.81 8.04
C ILE A 34 8.65 -13.54 6.62
N PRO A 35 9.00 -14.55 5.78
CA PRO A 35 9.48 -14.28 4.43
C PRO A 35 8.39 -13.66 3.55
N VAL A 36 7.11 -14.05 3.72
CA VAL A 36 5.99 -13.45 2.98
C VAL A 36 5.80 -11.98 3.37
N GLU A 37 5.85 -11.66 4.66
CA GLU A 37 5.78 -10.27 5.16
C GLU A 37 6.94 -9.42 4.61
N PHE A 38 8.15 -9.98 4.59
CA PHE A 38 9.32 -9.32 4.01
C PHE A 38 9.12 -9.00 2.52
N VAL A 39 8.65 -9.98 1.74
CA VAL A 39 8.41 -9.80 0.29
C VAL A 39 7.31 -8.76 0.03
N LEU A 40 6.21 -8.81 0.78
CA LEU A 40 5.13 -7.82 0.64
C LEU A 40 5.61 -6.40 0.99
N ARG A 41 6.42 -6.23 2.04
CA ARG A 41 6.99 -4.92 2.39
C ARG A 41 7.97 -4.41 1.34
N ALA A 42 8.80 -5.30 0.78
CA ALA A 42 9.67 -4.95 -0.34
C ALA A 42 8.87 -4.56 -1.60
N ALA A 43 7.78 -5.28 -1.89
CA ALA A 43 6.87 -4.94 -2.99
C ALA A 43 6.17 -3.58 -2.76
N ALA A 44 5.70 -3.31 -1.54
CA ALA A 44 5.10 -2.03 -1.19
C ALA A 44 6.10 -0.86 -1.31
N MET A 45 7.35 -1.06 -0.87
CA MET A 45 8.45 -0.12 -1.08
C MET A 45 8.70 0.12 -2.57
N GLY A 46 8.79 -0.95 -3.37
CA GLY A 46 8.98 -0.86 -4.81
C GLY A 46 7.86 -0.08 -5.50
N ALA A 47 6.60 -0.34 -5.15
CA ALA A 47 5.44 0.33 -5.70
C ALA A 47 5.42 1.83 -5.37
N THR A 48 5.61 2.19 -4.10
CA THR A 48 5.64 3.60 -3.65
C THR A 48 6.81 4.37 -4.23
N LEU A 49 7.99 3.75 -4.29
CA LEU A 49 9.18 4.33 -4.93
C LEU A 49 8.95 4.52 -6.44
N ALA A 50 8.43 3.51 -7.13
CA ALA A 50 8.13 3.60 -8.56
C ALA A 50 7.10 4.70 -8.84
N ALA A 51 6.01 4.78 -8.06
CA ALA A 51 5.00 5.83 -8.18
C ALA A 51 5.61 7.23 -8.00
N ALA A 52 6.44 7.42 -6.97
CA ALA A 52 7.12 8.68 -6.71
C ALA A 52 8.10 9.04 -7.85
N ILE A 53 8.94 8.09 -8.29
CA ILE A 53 9.90 8.31 -9.39
C ILE A 53 9.17 8.65 -10.68
N VAL A 54 8.15 7.88 -11.07
CA VAL A 54 7.38 8.15 -12.31
C VAL A 54 6.77 9.55 -12.24
N MET A 55 6.20 9.95 -11.09
CA MET A 55 5.61 11.29 -10.96
C MET A 55 6.67 12.41 -10.97
N VAL A 56 7.83 12.23 -10.33
CA VAL A 56 8.92 13.24 -10.32
C VAL A 56 9.62 13.35 -11.68
N THR A 57 9.78 12.24 -12.38
CA THR A 57 10.40 12.18 -13.72
C THR A 57 9.44 12.59 -14.84
N SER A 58 8.15 12.77 -14.52
CA SER A 58 7.16 13.37 -15.41
C SER A 58 7.41 14.88 -15.55
N LYS A 59 8.47 15.24 -16.28
CA LYS A 59 8.72 16.59 -16.73
C LYS A 59 8.19 16.70 -18.16
N GLN A 60 7.20 17.56 -18.39
CA GLN A 60 6.79 17.93 -19.73
C GLN A 60 6.67 19.45 -19.83
N THR A 61 7.42 20.03 -20.76
CA THR A 61 7.32 21.42 -21.20
C THR A 61 6.51 21.41 -22.49
N VAL A 62 5.32 21.99 -22.49
CA VAL A 62 4.53 22.16 -23.73
C VAL A 62 4.33 23.64 -23.98
N LEU A 63 4.42 23.99 -25.26
CA LEU A 63 4.18 25.33 -25.79
C LEU A 63 2.66 25.56 -25.82
N VAL A 64 2.16 26.48 -25.00
CA VAL A 64 0.76 26.87 -24.96
C VAL A 64 0.59 28.13 -25.83
N PRO A 65 -0.29 28.10 -26.85
CA PRO A 65 -0.65 29.32 -27.58
C PRO A 65 -1.51 30.20 -26.68
N VAL A 66 -1.01 31.39 -26.32
CA VAL A 66 -1.81 32.41 -25.61
C VAL A 66 -2.27 33.48 -26.60
N PRO A 67 -3.59 33.79 -26.66
CA PRO A 67 -4.07 34.93 -27.40
C PRO A 67 -3.77 36.21 -26.61
N VAL A 68 -3.03 37.15 -27.22
CA VAL A 68 -2.61 38.40 -26.56
C VAL A 68 -3.66 39.51 -26.76
N PHE A 69 -4.30 39.55 -27.93
CA PHE A 69 -5.41 40.45 -28.28
C PHE A 69 -6.35 39.73 -29.25
N SER A 70 -7.62 40.14 -29.35
CA SER A 70 -8.65 39.46 -30.18
C SER A 70 -8.32 39.35 -31.68
N ASN A 71 -7.32 40.09 -32.19
CA ASN A 71 -6.95 40.15 -33.62
C ASN A 71 -5.46 39.87 -33.91
N SER A 72 -4.68 39.28 -32.99
CA SER A 72 -3.25 38.99 -33.21
C SER A 72 -2.93 37.48 -33.29
N PRO A 73 -1.88 37.06 -34.02
CA PRO A 73 -1.48 35.66 -34.09
C PRO A 73 -1.05 35.14 -32.71
N PRO A 74 -1.44 33.91 -32.33
CA PRO A 74 -1.19 33.36 -31.00
C PRO A 74 0.31 33.14 -30.77
N ILE A 75 0.84 33.63 -29.64
CA ILE A 75 2.24 33.43 -29.25
C ILE A 75 2.35 32.08 -28.53
N LEU A 76 3.26 31.23 -28.99
CA LEU A 76 3.57 29.93 -28.37
C LEU A 76 4.51 30.15 -27.18
N LEU A 77 3.98 30.25 -25.95
CA LEU A 77 4.81 30.30 -24.74
C LEU A 77 5.10 28.90 -24.21
N PRO A 78 6.37 28.53 -23.95
CA PRO A 78 6.69 27.28 -23.26
C PRO A 78 6.25 27.44 -21.81
N LEU A 79 5.05 26.96 -21.47
CA LEU A 79 4.63 26.88 -20.08
C LEU A 79 5.11 25.53 -19.54
N PRO A 80 6.18 25.51 -18.73
CA PRO A 80 6.60 24.29 -18.08
C PRO A 80 5.49 23.83 -17.13
N SER A 81 4.85 22.69 -17.37
CA SER A 81 3.97 22.07 -16.37
C SER A 81 4.82 21.12 -15.52
N LYS A 82 5.48 21.66 -14.49
CA LYS A 82 6.15 20.86 -13.45
C LYS A 82 5.11 20.35 -12.43
N TYR A 83 5.37 19.17 -11.87
CA TYR A 83 4.54 18.57 -10.81
C TYR A 83 4.31 19.48 -9.58
N HIS A 84 5.20 20.44 -9.33
CA HIS A 84 5.09 21.43 -8.25
C HIS A 84 3.98 22.47 -8.43
N TYR A 85 3.40 22.62 -9.62
CA TYR A 85 2.34 23.62 -9.84
C TYR A 85 0.98 23.19 -9.29
N SER A 86 0.77 21.91 -9.00
CA SER A 86 -0.46 21.44 -8.35
C SER A 86 -0.14 20.88 -6.97
N PRO A 87 -0.74 21.43 -5.90
CA PRO A 87 -0.50 20.95 -4.54
C PRO A 87 -0.91 19.47 -4.37
N ALA A 88 -1.85 18.97 -5.19
CA ALA A 88 -2.28 17.57 -5.15
C ALA A 88 -1.17 16.60 -5.59
N PHE A 89 -0.42 16.94 -6.66
CA PHE A 89 0.69 16.10 -7.13
C PHE A 89 1.89 16.17 -6.19
N VAL A 90 2.16 17.35 -5.61
CA VAL A 90 3.19 17.48 -4.56
C VAL A 90 2.84 16.62 -3.36
N TYR A 91 1.60 16.68 -2.88
CA TYR A 91 1.14 15.87 -1.76
C TYR A 91 1.25 14.37 -2.06
N PHE A 92 0.87 13.92 -3.26
CA PHE A 92 1.05 12.54 -3.69
C PHE A 92 2.52 12.08 -3.64
N VAL A 93 3.45 12.88 -4.16
CA VAL A 93 4.89 12.55 -4.17
C VAL A 93 5.42 12.48 -2.74
N VAL A 94 5.09 13.47 -1.90
CA VAL A 94 5.51 13.50 -0.49
C VAL A 94 4.94 12.31 0.26
N ALA A 95 3.67 11.97 0.05
CA ALA A 95 3.03 10.83 0.70
C ALA A 95 3.70 9.49 0.33
N ASN A 96 3.97 9.26 -0.96
CA ASN A 96 4.67 8.05 -1.41
C ASN A 96 6.13 8.02 -0.93
N ALA A 97 6.81 9.16 -0.84
CA ALA A 97 8.18 9.24 -0.30
C ALA A 97 8.24 8.89 1.19
N VAL A 98 7.31 9.41 2.00
CA VAL A 98 7.18 9.06 3.42
C VAL A 98 6.90 7.57 3.59
N ALA A 99 5.97 7.02 2.80
CA ALA A 99 5.67 5.59 2.82
C ALA A 99 6.88 4.73 2.43
N CYS A 100 7.69 5.16 1.46
CA CYS A 100 8.93 4.47 1.09
C CYS A 100 9.96 4.49 2.24
N GLY A 101 10.15 5.63 2.90
CA GLY A 101 11.04 5.74 4.07
C GLY A 101 10.59 4.85 5.23
N TYR A 102 9.29 4.79 5.48
CA TYR A 102 8.71 3.87 6.45
C TYR A 102 8.91 2.40 6.04
N ALA A 103 8.69 2.04 4.78
CA ALA A 103 8.85 0.67 4.31
C ALA A 103 10.29 0.18 4.52
N LEU A 104 11.30 1.02 4.25
CA LEU A 104 12.70 0.74 4.56
C LEU A 104 12.93 0.47 6.05
N LEU A 105 12.42 1.36 6.93
CA LEU A 105 12.52 1.18 8.37
C LEU A 105 11.85 -0.13 8.83
N SER A 106 10.71 -0.47 8.26
CA SER A 106 9.97 -1.68 8.60
C SER A 106 10.72 -2.96 8.18
N ILE A 107 11.41 -2.94 7.04
CA ILE A 107 12.28 -4.04 6.59
C ILE A 107 13.45 -4.25 7.55
N ILE A 108 14.06 -3.16 8.04
CA ILE A 108 15.14 -3.20 9.04
C ILE A 108 14.63 -3.85 10.33
N ILE A 109 13.45 -3.44 10.81
CA ILE A 109 12.84 -4.00 12.03
C ILE A 109 12.61 -5.51 11.89
N ILE A 110 12.07 -5.97 10.77
CA ILE A 110 11.90 -7.42 10.51
C ILE A 110 13.24 -8.14 10.50
N THR A 111 14.25 -7.59 9.83
CA THR A 111 15.59 -8.19 9.78
C THR A 111 16.18 -8.33 11.18
N CYS A 112 15.99 -7.33 12.05
CA CYS A 112 16.36 -7.39 13.46
C CYS A 112 15.58 -8.45 14.25
N LYS A 113 14.30 -8.71 13.91
CA LYS A 113 13.53 -9.83 14.49
C LYS A 113 14.13 -11.17 14.14
N LEU A 114 14.54 -11.38 12.88
CA LEU A 114 15.18 -12.64 12.47
C LEU A 114 16.47 -12.92 13.27
N LYS A 115 17.19 -11.86 13.67
CA LYS A 115 18.43 -11.96 14.46
C LYS A 115 18.18 -12.15 15.98
N GLY A 116 16.92 -12.21 16.42
CA GLY A 116 16.55 -12.43 17.83
C GLY A 116 16.73 -11.21 18.75
N SER A 117 16.89 -10.01 18.18
CA SER A 117 17.28 -8.80 18.93
C SER A 117 16.11 -8.05 19.61
N VAL A 118 14.86 -8.35 19.24
CA VAL A 118 13.69 -7.53 19.61
C VAL A 118 12.46 -8.37 19.98
N SER A 119 11.71 -7.89 20.98
CA SER A 119 10.43 -8.49 21.40
C SER A 119 9.43 -8.53 20.24
N SER A 120 8.92 -9.74 19.94
CA SER A 120 8.15 -10.05 18.73
C SER A 120 6.74 -9.43 18.71
N VAL A 121 6.05 -9.36 19.84
CA VAL A 121 4.60 -9.06 19.86
C VAL A 121 4.32 -7.54 19.80
N PHE A 122 4.98 -6.75 20.66
CA PHE A 122 4.76 -5.30 20.72
C PHE A 122 5.13 -4.59 19.41
N SER A 123 6.26 -4.98 18.82
CA SER A 123 6.72 -4.43 17.55
C SER A 123 5.83 -4.82 16.36
N ALA A 124 5.20 -6.00 16.36
CA ALA A 124 4.24 -6.40 15.32
C ALA A 124 2.96 -5.54 15.38
N TRP A 125 2.48 -5.24 16.59
CA TRP A 125 1.34 -4.37 16.79
C TRP A 125 1.61 -2.93 16.35
N LEU A 126 2.76 -2.36 16.74
CA LEU A 126 3.17 -1.02 16.31
C LEU A 126 3.37 -0.91 14.79
N LEU A 127 3.96 -1.92 14.16
CA LEU A 127 4.09 -1.97 12.71
C LEU A 127 2.71 -1.94 12.03
N SER A 128 1.77 -2.75 12.51
CA SER A 128 0.41 -2.82 11.95
C SER A 128 -0.35 -1.49 12.03
N ILE A 129 -0.24 -0.77 13.16
CA ILE A 129 -0.85 0.57 13.30
C ILE A 129 -0.20 1.54 12.32
N THR A 130 1.12 1.51 12.20
CA THR A 130 1.84 2.42 11.32
C THR A 130 1.57 2.10 9.85
N ASP A 131 1.44 0.82 9.48
CA ASP A 131 1.03 0.37 8.13
C ASP A 131 -0.36 0.97 7.78
N LEU A 132 -1.32 0.98 8.72
CA LEU A 132 -2.64 1.59 8.53
C LEU A 132 -2.55 3.11 8.31
N VAL A 133 -1.71 3.81 9.07
CA VAL A 133 -1.47 5.26 8.90
C VAL A 133 -0.89 5.54 7.52
N MET A 134 0.04 4.71 7.03
CA MET A 134 0.63 4.86 5.70
C MET A 134 -0.38 4.60 4.59
N VAL A 135 -1.26 3.61 4.75
CA VAL A 135 -2.38 3.40 3.82
C VAL A 135 -3.24 4.64 3.72
N ALA A 136 -3.66 5.21 4.87
CA ALA A 136 -4.51 6.39 4.89
C ALA A 136 -3.83 7.60 4.22
N LEU A 137 -2.53 7.80 4.49
CA LEU A 137 -1.73 8.88 3.95
C LEU A 137 -1.56 8.76 2.43
N VAL A 138 -1.17 7.58 1.92
CA VAL A 138 -0.97 7.35 0.48
C VAL A 138 -2.31 7.37 -0.26
N LEU A 139 -3.37 6.79 0.31
CA LEU A 139 -4.72 6.79 -0.28
C LEU A 139 -5.31 8.19 -0.40
N SER A 140 -5.13 9.03 0.62
CA SER A 140 -5.51 10.44 0.57
C SER A 140 -4.81 11.17 -0.58
N GLY A 141 -3.48 11.00 -0.69
CA GLY A 141 -2.69 11.60 -1.77
C GLY A 141 -3.08 11.08 -3.16
N ALA A 142 -3.25 9.78 -3.32
CA ALA A 142 -3.69 9.14 -4.57
C ALA A 142 -5.08 9.63 -5.00
N SER A 143 -6.00 9.77 -4.05
CA SER A 143 -7.35 10.28 -4.33
C SER A 143 -7.33 11.75 -4.77
N ALA A 144 -6.53 12.59 -4.10
CA ALA A 144 -6.38 13.99 -4.49
C ALA A 144 -5.76 14.14 -5.89
N ALA A 145 -4.70 13.37 -6.18
CA ALA A 145 -4.08 13.35 -7.50
C ALA A 145 -5.05 12.84 -8.59
N THR A 146 -5.86 11.83 -8.26
CA THR A 146 -6.90 11.31 -9.16
C THR A 146 -7.97 12.36 -9.45
N ALA A 147 -8.43 13.08 -8.43
CA ALA A 147 -9.44 14.13 -8.60
C ALA A 147 -8.92 15.24 -9.53
N ILE A 148 -7.72 15.77 -9.27
CA ILE A 148 -7.13 16.80 -10.13
C ILE A 148 -6.83 16.26 -11.54
N GLY A 149 -6.34 15.02 -11.65
CA GLY A 149 -6.13 14.35 -12.93
C GLY A 149 -7.42 14.19 -13.73
N TYR A 150 -8.53 13.84 -13.07
CA TYR A 150 -9.84 13.69 -13.69
C TYR A 150 -10.33 15.01 -14.27
N VAL A 151 -10.18 16.11 -13.52
CA VAL A 151 -10.60 17.41 -14.06
C VAL A 151 -9.68 17.88 -15.18
N GLY A 152 -8.38 17.57 -15.12
CA GLY A 152 -7.45 17.81 -16.24
C GLY A 152 -7.81 17.03 -17.51
N TRP A 153 -8.39 15.84 -17.38
CA TRP A 153 -8.82 15.01 -18.50
C TRP A 153 -10.17 15.44 -19.10
N LYS A 154 -11.18 15.62 -18.25
CA LYS A 154 -12.55 15.93 -18.71
C LYS A 154 -12.75 17.42 -19.02
N GLY A 155 -12.06 18.30 -18.30
CA GLY A 155 -12.33 19.74 -18.27
C GLY A 155 -13.68 20.05 -17.60
N ASN A 156 -13.93 21.34 -17.33
CA ASN A 156 -15.23 21.81 -16.88
C ASN A 156 -15.55 23.18 -17.50
N SER A 157 -16.53 23.23 -18.40
CA SER A 157 -16.95 24.46 -19.07
C SER A 157 -17.54 25.49 -18.11
N HIS A 158 -18.21 25.06 -17.04
CA HIS A 158 -18.81 25.96 -16.05
C HIS A 158 -17.76 26.74 -15.24
N LEU A 159 -16.57 26.18 -15.07
CA LEU A 159 -15.45 26.83 -14.36
C LEU A 159 -14.39 27.36 -15.33
N ASN A 160 -14.72 27.41 -16.64
CA ASN A 160 -13.81 27.78 -17.72
C ASN A 160 -12.48 26.98 -17.72
N TRP A 161 -12.54 25.73 -17.24
CA TRP A 161 -11.37 24.88 -17.07
C TRP A 161 -11.21 23.97 -18.28
N GLY A 162 -10.22 24.28 -19.12
CA GLY A 162 -9.94 23.55 -20.36
C GLY A 162 -9.37 22.14 -20.14
N LYS A 163 -9.46 21.29 -21.18
CA LYS A 163 -8.89 19.94 -21.18
C LYS A 163 -7.37 20.00 -21.29
N VAL A 164 -6.67 19.92 -20.15
CA VAL A 164 -5.20 19.98 -20.09
C VAL A 164 -4.56 18.74 -20.71
N CYS A 165 -5.14 17.56 -20.49
CA CYS A 165 -4.56 16.31 -21.03
C CYS A 165 -4.59 16.19 -22.55
N ASN A 166 -5.40 16.99 -23.25
CA ASN A 166 -5.38 17.05 -24.71
C ASN A 166 -4.11 17.73 -25.27
N ILE A 167 -3.46 18.56 -24.43
CA ILE A 167 -2.25 19.31 -24.77
C ILE A 167 -1.01 18.58 -24.24
N TYR A 168 -1.13 17.95 -23.06
CA TYR A 168 -0.05 17.29 -22.32
C TYR A 168 -0.29 15.76 -22.19
N ASP A 169 -0.52 15.08 -23.32
CA ASP A 169 -0.95 13.67 -23.33
C ASP A 169 0.04 12.73 -22.63
N THR A 170 1.34 12.82 -22.98
CA THR A 170 2.37 11.96 -22.37
C THR A 170 2.53 12.19 -20.87
N PHE A 171 2.44 13.44 -20.40
CA PHE A 171 2.47 13.75 -18.97
C PHE A 171 1.24 13.14 -18.27
N CYS A 172 0.05 13.30 -18.84
CA CYS A 172 -1.16 12.73 -18.28
C CYS A 172 -1.12 11.20 -18.21
N ILE A 173 -0.58 10.52 -19.23
CA ILE A 173 -0.39 9.07 -19.20
C ILE A 173 0.58 8.66 -18.08
N ARG A 174 1.71 9.36 -17.92
CA ARG A 174 2.68 9.06 -16.84
C ARG A 174 2.10 9.32 -15.45
N VAL A 175 1.35 10.41 -15.28
CA VAL A 175 0.64 10.72 -14.02
C VAL A 175 -0.39 9.65 -13.72
N ALA A 176 -1.21 9.25 -14.70
CA ALA A 176 -2.19 8.18 -14.53
C ALA A 176 -1.51 6.86 -14.15
N ALA A 177 -0.41 6.50 -14.84
CA ALA A 177 0.37 5.32 -14.51
C ALA A 177 0.93 5.37 -13.08
N ALA A 178 1.48 6.51 -12.64
CA ALA A 178 1.97 6.69 -11.28
C ALA A 178 0.86 6.50 -10.23
N VAL A 179 -0.31 7.08 -10.48
CA VAL A 179 -1.49 6.95 -9.61
C VAL A 179 -1.94 5.48 -9.52
N VAL A 180 -2.04 4.79 -10.65
CA VAL A 180 -2.41 3.36 -10.69
C VAL A 180 -1.40 2.51 -9.90
N VAL A 181 -0.10 2.73 -10.10
CA VAL A 181 0.95 2.02 -9.35
C VAL A 181 0.84 2.28 -7.84
N SER A 182 0.50 3.50 -7.43
CA SER A 182 0.28 3.84 -6.01
C SER A 182 -0.95 3.12 -5.44
N PHE A 183 -2.05 3.01 -6.18
CA PHE A 183 -3.20 2.19 -5.78
C PHE A 183 -2.85 0.71 -5.62
N ILE A 184 -2.02 0.15 -6.50
CA ILE A 184 -1.51 -1.22 -6.34
C ILE A 184 -0.71 -1.31 -5.03
N GLY A 185 0.15 -0.34 -4.74
CA GLY A 185 0.88 -0.26 -3.46
C GLY A 185 -0.04 -0.23 -2.24
N ILE A 186 -1.14 0.54 -2.29
CA ILE A 186 -2.16 0.58 -1.23
C ILE A 186 -2.78 -0.80 -1.01
N ILE A 187 -3.14 -1.52 -2.07
CA ILE A 187 -3.69 -2.89 -1.96
C ILE A 187 -2.69 -3.82 -1.28
N VAL A 188 -1.40 -3.73 -1.63
CA VAL A 188 -0.34 -4.53 -0.99
C VAL A 188 -0.25 -4.24 0.51
N PHE A 189 -0.29 -2.96 0.92
CA PHE A 189 -0.32 -2.60 2.34
C PHE A 189 -1.58 -3.11 3.05
N ILE A 190 -2.75 -3.10 2.41
CA ILE A 190 -3.97 -3.67 2.99
C ILE A 190 -3.81 -5.17 3.22
N VAL A 191 -3.26 -5.91 2.26
CA VAL A 191 -2.98 -7.35 2.43
C VAL A 191 -2.00 -7.60 3.58
N LEU A 192 -0.97 -6.76 3.72
CA LEU A 192 -0.05 -6.81 4.87
C LEU A 192 -0.80 -6.68 6.21
N ILE A 193 -1.68 -5.69 6.33
CA ILE A 193 -2.47 -5.45 7.55
C ILE A 193 -3.37 -6.65 7.85
N LEU A 194 -4.06 -7.19 6.84
CA LEU A 194 -4.93 -8.37 7.01
C LEU A 194 -4.16 -9.59 7.51
N MET A 195 -2.96 -9.83 6.98
CA MET A 195 -2.08 -10.92 7.41
C MET A 195 -1.61 -10.73 8.85
N SER A 196 -1.21 -9.51 9.22
CA SER A 196 -0.79 -9.16 10.58
C SER A 196 -1.92 -9.32 11.60
N VAL A 197 -3.12 -8.81 11.28
CA VAL A 197 -4.31 -8.93 12.15
C VAL A 197 -4.73 -10.39 12.28
N SER A 198 -4.71 -11.17 11.19
CA SER A 198 -5.02 -12.59 11.25
C SER A 198 -4.07 -13.35 12.17
N THR A 199 -2.77 -13.05 12.09
CA THR A 199 -1.75 -13.65 12.97
C THR A 199 -2.00 -13.30 14.43
N LEU A 200 -2.29 -12.02 14.73
CA LEU A 200 -2.63 -11.58 16.09
C LEU A 200 -3.90 -12.24 16.62
N TYR A 201 -4.94 -12.34 15.79
CA TYR A 201 -6.21 -12.96 16.15
C TYR A 201 -6.06 -14.44 16.51
N GLN A 202 -5.26 -15.20 15.73
CA GLN A 202 -4.96 -16.60 16.06
C GLN A 202 -4.25 -16.71 17.41
N HIS A 203 -3.27 -15.84 17.70
CA HIS A 203 -2.58 -15.83 18.99
C HIS A 203 -3.50 -15.51 20.19
N THR A 204 -4.55 -14.71 20.00
CA THR A 204 -5.55 -14.42 21.05
C THR A 204 -6.50 -15.59 21.28
N LYS A 205 -6.86 -16.36 20.23
CA LYS A 205 -7.82 -17.48 20.33
C LYS A 205 -7.22 -18.74 20.98
N VAL A 206 -5.90 -18.89 20.95
CA VAL A 206 -5.17 -20.06 21.51
C VAL A 206 -4.92 -19.93 23.02
N ARG A 207 -5.16 -18.76 23.62
CA ARG A 207 -5.00 -18.53 25.07
C ARG A 207 -6.34 -18.56 25.78
#